data_AF-A0A2T0SNV3-F1
#
_entry.id   AF-A0A2T0SNV3-F1
#
_cell.length_a   1.000
_cell.length_b   1.000
_cell.length_c   1.000
_cell.angle_alpha   90.00
_cell.angle_beta   90.00
_cell.angle_gamma   90.00
#
_symmetry.space_group_name_H-M   'P 1'
#
loop_
_entity.id
_entity.type
_entity.pdbx_description
1 polymer ?
#
loop_
_entity_poly.entity_id
_entity_poly.type
_entity_poly.pdbx_seq_one_letter_code
_entity_poly.pdbx_strand_id
1 'polypeptide(L)'
;MTGAGFPEVPEIEKACRTAYRALSALVPGCVTAEEESSLPEILSQFGFLVDRADLVIIGQLGPAVSWQAPPPGDDFDFDLMMSGVDLDDDFHTFGDVRLGDDVFTGPARTWYDSPLNRAALAYKRLCGWDFAPGEAGVWLVMLAPMSASGGEDGPWFYGGRLVGFLVVYDRDEDGIYESIGHIWTATAWQRRGIARRLLAEARSRFTITTIEEPLTSAGAALLKRC
;
A
#
# COMPACT_ATOMS: atom_id res chain seq x y z
N MET A 1 40.89 -25.73 -37.92
CA MET A 1 40.96 -24.62 -36.96
C MET A 1 39.75 -24.72 -36.06
N THR A 2 39.96 -25.15 -34.83
CA THR A 2 38.94 -25.30 -33.78
C THR A 2 38.42 -23.93 -33.39
N GLY A 3 37.12 -23.70 -33.57
CA GLY A 3 36.45 -22.52 -33.06
C GLY A 3 36.64 -22.46 -31.56
N ALA A 4 37.20 -21.36 -31.06
CA ALA A 4 37.30 -21.12 -29.64
C ALA A 4 35.87 -21.03 -29.09
N GLY A 5 35.43 -22.07 -28.37
CA GLY A 5 34.18 -22.02 -27.63
C GLY A 5 34.32 -20.99 -26.53
N PHE A 6 33.46 -19.98 -26.52
CA PHE A 6 33.34 -19.11 -25.37
C PHE A 6 33.06 -19.96 -24.12
N PRO A 7 33.60 -19.58 -22.95
CA PRO A 7 33.29 -20.28 -21.71
C PRO A 7 31.77 -20.25 -21.47
N GLU A 8 31.23 -21.35 -20.95
CA GLU A 8 29.83 -21.39 -20.55
C GLU A 8 29.56 -20.36 -19.46
N VAL A 9 28.44 -19.65 -19.59
CA VAL A 9 27.99 -18.67 -18.60
C VAL A 9 27.72 -19.41 -17.28
N PRO A 10 28.31 -18.98 -16.14
CA PRO A 10 28.04 -19.59 -14.85
C PRO A 10 26.55 -19.58 -14.47
N GLU A 11 26.09 -20.62 -13.76
CA GLU A 11 24.68 -20.74 -13.33
C GLU A 11 24.18 -19.52 -12.52
N ILE A 12 25.06 -18.94 -11.70
CA ILE A 12 24.72 -17.74 -10.92
C ILE A 12 24.41 -16.53 -11.82
N GLU A 13 25.12 -16.36 -12.93
CA GLU A 13 24.85 -15.28 -13.88
C GLU A 13 23.52 -15.53 -14.61
N LYS A 14 23.23 -16.77 -14.99
CA LYS A 14 21.93 -17.14 -15.58
C LYS A 14 20.77 -16.84 -14.64
N ALA A 15 20.94 -17.11 -13.34
CA ALA A 15 19.94 -16.81 -12.32
C ALA A 15 19.72 -15.29 -12.18
N CYS A 16 20.80 -14.49 -12.11
CA CYS A 16 20.71 -13.03 -12.09
C CYS A 16 19.97 -12.49 -13.32
N ARG A 17 20.36 -12.89 -14.53
CA ARG A 17 19.69 -12.45 -15.77
C ARG A 17 18.21 -12.85 -15.80
N THR A 18 17.86 -14.01 -15.25
CA THR A 18 16.46 -14.46 -15.15
C THR A 18 15.65 -13.62 -14.17
N ALA A 19 16.20 -13.34 -12.98
CA ALA A 19 15.56 -12.45 -12.01
C ALA A 19 15.38 -11.03 -12.57
N TYR A 20 16.39 -10.51 -13.27
CA TYR A 20 16.32 -9.20 -13.93
C TYR A 20 15.19 -9.14 -14.95
N ARG A 21 15.08 -10.13 -15.84
CA ARG A 21 13.99 -10.22 -16.83
C ARG A 21 12.61 -10.32 -16.19
N ALA A 22 12.49 -11.08 -15.10
CA ALA A 22 11.23 -11.18 -14.38
C ALA A 22 10.81 -9.84 -13.76
N LEU A 23 11.75 -9.12 -13.14
CA LEU A 23 11.48 -7.80 -12.57
C LEU A 23 11.20 -6.75 -13.65
N SER A 24 11.99 -6.69 -14.73
CA SER A 24 11.79 -5.72 -15.81
C SER A 24 10.45 -5.92 -16.53
N ALA A 25 9.94 -7.15 -16.62
CA ALA A 25 8.61 -7.44 -17.13
C ALA A 25 7.48 -6.84 -16.27
N LEU A 26 7.69 -6.65 -14.97
CA LEU A 26 6.73 -5.98 -14.08
C LEU A 26 6.76 -4.45 -14.25
N VAL A 27 7.88 -3.90 -14.70
CA VAL A 27 8.11 -2.44 -14.81
C VAL A 27 8.75 -2.07 -16.16
N PRO A 28 7.99 -2.24 -17.27
CA PRO A 28 8.54 -2.05 -18.61
C PRO A 28 9.05 -0.63 -18.83
N GLY A 29 10.20 -0.50 -19.51
CA GLY A 29 10.80 0.78 -19.89
C GLY A 29 11.52 1.54 -18.77
N CYS A 30 11.69 0.93 -17.59
CA CYS A 30 12.37 1.55 -16.45
C CYS A 30 13.91 1.40 -16.48
N VAL A 31 14.44 0.49 -17.29
CA VAL A 31 15.86 0.11 -17.34
C VAL A 31 16.28 -0.29 -18.76
N THR A 32 17.60 -0.43 -18.99
CA THR A 32 18.16 -0.95 -20.25
C THR A 32 17.75 -2.41 -20.50
N ALA A 33 17.78 -2.85 -21.77
CA ALA A 33 17.46 -4.23 -22.08
C ALA A 33 18.58 -5.16 -21.59
N GLU A 34 18.22 -6.34 -21.07
CA GLU A 34 19.19 -7.33 -20.56
C GLU A 34 20.25 -7.72 -21.60
N GLU A 35 19.83 -7.77 -22.87
CA GLU A 35 20.66 -8.09 -24.04
C GLU A 35 21.74 -7.05 -24.33
N GLU A 36 21.55 -5.82 -23.83
CA GLU A 36 22.44 -4.68 -24.02
C GLU A 36 23.34 -4.44 -22.79
N SER A 37 23.11 -5.16 -21.69
CA SER A 37 23.74 -4.88 -20.39
C SER A 37 24.72 -5.96 -19.95
N SER A 38 25.85 -5.49 -19.42
CA SER A 38 26.82 -6.36 -18.73
C SER A 38 26.25 -6.85 -17.38
N LEU A 39 26.78 -7.96 -16.83
CA LEU A 39 26.33 -8.44 -15.52
C LEU A 39 26.50 -7.37 -14.40
N PRO A 40 27.61 -6.62 -14.29
CA PRO A 40 27.71 -5.54 -13.30
C PRO A 40 26.65 -4.45 -13.46
N GLU A 41 26.28 -4.11 -14.69
CA GLU A 41 25.23 -3.14 -14.98
C GLU A 41 23.86 -3.66 -14.55
N ILE A 42 23.53 -4.92 -14.88
CA ILE A 42 22.33 -5.61 -14.39
C ILE A 42 22.28 -5.58 -12.86
N LEU A 43 23.40 -5.90 -12.21
CA LEU A 43 23.48 -5.92 -10.75
C LEU A 43 23.25 -4.53 -10.14
N SER A 44 23.79 -3.48 -10.77
CA SER A 44 23.61 -2.10 -10.30
C SER A 44 22.16 -1.62 -10.34
N GLN A 45 21.33 -2.20 -11.21
CA GLN A 45 19.94 -1.82 -11.42
C GLN A 45 18.95 -2.62 -10.57
N PHE A 46 19.38 -3.71 -9.91
CA PHE A 46 18.48 -4.60 -9.17
C PHE A 46 17.70 -3.89 -8.07
N GLY A 47 18.36 -3.07 -7.24
CA GLY A 47 17.67 -2.37 -6.15
C GLY A 47 16.51 -1.52 -6.66
N PHE A 48 16.78 -0.75 -7.71
CA PHE A 48 15.76 0.08 -8.38
C PHE A 48 14.62 -0.76 -8.97
N LEU A 49 14.91 -1.87 -9.65
CA LEU A 49 13.90 -2.76 -10.21
C LEU A 49 13.03 -3.40 -9.14
N VAL A 50 13.63 -3.86 -8.04
CA VAL A 50 12.90 -4.43 -6.90
C VAL A 50 11.96 -3.40 -6.30
N ASP A 51 12.43 -2.18 -6.01
CA ASP A 51 11.60 -1.12 -5.46
C ASP A 51 10.45 -0.73 -6.40
N ARG A 52 10.71 -0.67 -7.71
CA ARG A 52 9.68 -0.33 -8.70
C ARG A 52 8.64 -1.45 -8.85
N ALA A 53 9.09 -2.71 -8.86
CA ALA A 53 8.21 -3.87 -8.93
C ALA A 53 7.34 -3.97 -7.68
N ASP A 54 7.92 -3.73 -6.50
CA ASP A 54 7.20 -3.68 -5.22
C ASP A 54 6.08 -2.64 -5.26
N LEU A 55 6.35 -1.39 -5.68
CA LEU A 55 5.30 -0.37 -5.82
C LEU A 55 4.20 -0.75 -6.83
N VAL A 56 4.53 -1.48 -7.91
CA VAL A 56 3.52 -2.00 -8.84
C VAL A 56 2.64 -3.05 -8.16
N ILE A 57 3.25 -4.00 -7.45
CA ILE A 57 2.55 -5.04 -6.70
C ILE A 57 1.65 -4.41 -5.63
N ILE A 58 2.14 -3.41 -4.90
CA ILE A 58 1.38 -2.67 -3.89
C ILE A 58 0.20 -1.93 -4.53
N GLY A 59 0.39 -1.32 -5.70
CA GLY A 59 -0.71 -0.73 -6.48
C GLY A 59 -1.82 -1.72 -6.86
N GLN A 60 -1.47 -2.99 -7.02
CA GLN A 60 -2.40 -4.06 -7.36
C GLN A 60 -3.06 -4.69 -6.14
N LEU A 61 -2.29 -5.04 -5.12
CA LEU A 61 -2.71 -5.91 -4.01
C LEU A 61 -2.77 -5.22 -2.64
N GLY A 62 -2.12 -4.06 -2.50
CA GLY A 62 -1.85 -3.44 -1.20
C GLY A 62 -0.52 -3.88 -0.57
N PRO A 63 0.08 -3.05 0.30
CA PRO A 63 1.25 -3.46 1.07
C PRO A 63 0.86 -4.52 2.11
N ALA A 64 1.82 -5.36 2.50
CA ALA A 64 1.63 -6.28 3.60
C ALA A 64 1.64 -5.49 4.93
N VAL A 65 0.75 -5.86 5.84
CA VAL A 65 0.60 -5.23 7.16
C VAL A 65 0.21 -6.26 8.21
N SER A 66 0.55 -5.96 9.46
CA SER A 66 0.11 -6.73 10.62
C SER A 66 -0.74 -5.89 11.57
N TRP A 67 -1.65 -6.53 12.29
CA TRP A 67 -2.50 -5.87 13.28
C TRP A 67 -2.99 -6.86 14.34
N GLN A 68 -3.51 -6.32 15.44
CA GLN A 68 -4.25 -7.05 16.45
C GLN A 68 -5.73 -6.69 16.37
N ALA A 69 -6.60 -7.68 16.56
CA ALA A 69 -8.04 -7.48 16.67
C ALA A 69 -8.65 -8.59 17.54
N PRO A 70 -9.91 -8.47 17.98
CA PRO A 70 -10.62 -9.57 18.61
C PRO A 70 -10.58 -10.85 17.74
N PRO A 71 -10.73 -12.04 18.36
CA PRO A 71 -10.93 -13.26 17.59
C PRO A 71 -12.12 -13.09 16.63
N PRO A 72 -12.09 -13.73 15.44
CA PRO A 72 -13.24 -13.71 14.57
C PRO A 72 -14.41 -14.38 15.28
N GLY A 73 -15.62 -13.87 15.04
CA GLY A 73 -16.84 -14.41 15.66
C GLY A 73 -17.15 -15.86 15.22
N ASP A 74 -18.24 -16.40 15.74
CA ASP A 74 -18.66 -17.79 15.50
C ASP A 74 -18.84 -18.12 14.00
N ASP A 75 -19.21 -17.13 13.19
CA ASP A 75 -19.13 -17.18 11.73
C ASP A 75 -17.74 -16.68 11.30
N PHE A 76 -16.80 -17.63 11.19
CA PHE A 76 -15.41 -17.44 10.77
C PHE A 76 -15.33 -17.04 9.28
N ASP A 77 -15.89 -15.88 8.91
CA ASP A 77 -15.66 -15.24 7.62
C ASP A 77 -14.59 -14.15 7.79
N PHE A 78 -13.53 -14.24 7.00
CA PHE A 78 -12.41 -13.30 7.00
C PHE A 78 -12.82 -12.05 6.22
N ASP A 79 -13.80 -11.34 6.78
CA ASP A 79 -14.36 -10.15 6.17
C ASP A 79 -13.36 -8.99 6.21
N LEU A 80 -13.52 -8.03 5.30
CA LEU A 80 -12.64 -6.85 5.29
C LEU A 80 -12.82 -6.04 6.58
N MET A 81 -11.70 -5.81 7.27
CA MET A 81 -11.63 -5.07 8.53
C MET A 81 -11.30 -3.60 8.26
N MET A 82 -11.83 -2.71 9.08
CA MET A 82 -11.49 -1.29 9.03
C MET A 82 -10.78 -0.89 10.32
N SER A 83 -9.78 -0.03 10.17
CA SER A 83 -9.12 0.64 11.28
C SER A 83 -8.98 2.10 10.92
N GLY A 84 -8.74 2.95 11.91
CA GLY A 84 -8.14 4.24 11.61
C GLY A 84 -7.10 4.66 12.63
N VAL A 85 -6.32 5.65 12.22
CA VAL A 85 -5.20 6.20 12.95
C VAL A 85 -5.17 7.71 12.74
N ASP A 86 -5.06 8.44 13.82
CA ASP A 86 -4.79 9.87 13.81
C ASP A 86 -3.27 10.07 13.82
N LEU A 87 -2.70 10.57 12.71
CA LEU A 87 -1.26 10.81 12.63
C LEU A 87 -0.85 12.18 13.20
N ASP A 88 -1.80 13.06 13.51
CA ASP A 88 -1.52 14.37 14.11
C ASP A 88 -1.55 14.30 15.64
N ASP A 89 -2.16 13.27 16.24
CA ASP A 89 -2.23 13.03 17.70
C ASP A 89 -1.56 11.71 18.12
N ASP A 90 -0.22 11.68 18.14
CA ASP A 90 0.61 10.57 18.65
C ASP A 90 0.24 9.18 18.10
N PHE A 91 -0.22 9.09 16.85
CA PHE A 91 -0.64 7.84 16.19
C PHE A 91 -1.80 7.14 16.89
N HIS A 92 -2.73 7.90 17.49
CA HIS A 92 -3.86 7.31 18.18
C HIS A 92 -4.71 6.46 17.23
N THR A 93 -4.74 5.14 17.46
CA THR A 93 -5.60 4.21 16.71
C THR A 93 -6.99 4.16 17.32
N PHE A 94 -8.02 4.11 16.47
CA PHE A 94 -9.40 4.03 16.92
C PHE A 94 -10.13 2.81 16.37
N GLY A 95 -10.97 2.23 17.24
CA GLY A 95 -11.69 0.98 17.00
C GLY A 95 -11.08 -0.21 17.75
N ASP A 96 -11.63 -1.40 17.50
CA ASP A 96 -11.15 -2.65 18.11
C ASP A 96 -9.92 -3.24 17.39
N VAL A 97 -9.54 -2.65 16.25
CA VAL A 97 -8.35 -3.00 15.49
C VAL A 97 -7.19 -2.11 15.90
N ARG A 98 -6.06 -2.73 16.27
CA ARG A 98 -4.82 -2.06 16.60
C ARG A 98 -3.77 -2.40 15.57
N LEU A 99 -3.41 -1.43 14.73
CA LEU A 99 -2.34 -1.59 13.74
C LEU A 99 -1.00 -1.83 14.45
N GLY A 100 -0.16 -2.69 13.89
CA GLY A 100 1.20 -2.90 14.40
C GLY A 100 2.13 -1.71 14.09
N ASP A 101 3.18 -1.54 14.89
CA ASP A 101 4.19 -0.48 14.68
C ASP A 101 4.86 -0.56 13.29
N ASP A 102 4.91 -1.75 12.70
CA ASP A 102 5.43 -2.02 11.37
C ASP A 102 4.60 -1.33 10.26
N VAL A 103 3.35 -0.97 10.54
CA VAL A 103 2.48 -0.24 9.60
C VAL A 103 2.91 1.21 9.44
N PHE A 104 3.49 1.79 10.49
CA PHE A 104 3.93 3.19 10.57
C PHE A 104 5.41 3.36 10.31
N THR A 105 6.21 2.32 10.57
CA THR A 105 7.66 2.39 10.48
C THR A 105 8.24 1.32 9.56
N GLY A 106 9.00 1.77 8.55
CA GLY A 106 9.78 0.89 7.69
C GLY A 106 11.01 0.29 8.41
N PRO A 107 11.82 -0.54 7.71
CA PRO A 107 13.01 -1.16 8.30
C PRO A 107 14.03 -0.18 8.91
N ALA A 108 14.07 1.05 8.39
CA ALA A 108 14.91 2.13 8.90
C ALA A 108 14.32 2.84 10.14
N ARG A 109 13.17 2.37 10.67
CA ARG A 109 12.39 2.98 11.75
C ARG A 109 11.92 4.40 11.46
N THR A 110 11.58 4.66 10.21
CA THR A 110 11.04 5.94 9.75
C THR A 110 9.72 5.70 9.02
N TRP A 111 8.90 6.74 8.85
CA TRP A 111 7.73 6.70 7.96
C TRP A 111 8.11 6.28 6.54
N TYR A 112 9.30 6.67 6.09
CA TYR A 112 9.83 6.26 4.81
C TYR A 112 9.95 4.73 4.77
N ASP A 113 9.43 4.14 3.71
CA ASP A 113 9.25 2.69 3.55
C ASP A 113 8.22 1.99 4.46
N SER A 114 7.45 2.72 5.27
CA SER A 114 6.30 2.14 5.95
C SER A 114 5.27 1.63 4.94
N PRO A 115 4.47 0.60 5.28
CA PRO A 115 3.34 0.16 4.47
C PRO A 115 2.40 1.30 4.09
N LEU A 116 2.07 2.22 5.00
CA LEU A 116 1.22 3.39 4.69
C LEU A 116 1.87 4.30 3.65
N ASN A 117 3.15 4.64 3.82
CA ASN A 117 3.87 5.44 2.85
C ASN A 117 3.98 4.73 1.49
N ARG A 118 4.21 3.42 1.48
CA ARG A 118 4.27 2.63 0.23
C ARG A 118 2.91 2.59 -0.47
N ALA A 119 1.79 2.51 0.27
CA ALA A 119 0.45 2.67 -0.28
C ALA A 119 0.22 4.08 -0.85
N ALA A 120 0.68 5.12 -0.13
CA ALA A 120 0.63 6.52 -0.57
C ALA A 120 1.38 6.74 -1.89
N LEU A 121 2.58 6.16 -2.02
CA LEU A 121 3.40 6.24 -3.23
C LEU A 121 2.78 5.46 -4.39
N ALA A 122 2.17 4.30 -4.12
CA ALA A 122 1.43 3.55 -5.14
C ALA A 122 0.21 4.34 -5.64
N TYR A 123 -0.56 4.95 -4.73
CA TYR A 123 -1.65 5.87 -5.05
C TYR A 123 -1.17 7.05 -5.92
N LYS A 124 -0.13 7.76 -5.48
CA LYS A 124 0.49 8.86 -6.23
C LYS A 124 0.82 8.44 -7.67
N ARG A 125 1.50 7.30 -7.83
CA ARG A 125 1.91 6.80 -9.14
C ARG A 125 0.71 6.46 -10.02
N LEU A 126 -0.30 5.77 -9.47
CA LEU A 126 -1.49 5.35 -10.22
C LEU A 126 -2.34 6.53 -10.69
N CYS A 127 -2.40 7.59 -9.90
CA CYS A 127 -3.18 8.78 -10.22
C CYS A 127 -2.37 9.86 -10.96
N GLY A 128 -1.05 9.69 -11.09
CA GLY A 128 -0.18 10.68 -11.73
C GLY A 128 -0.02 11.96 -10.93
N TRP A 129 -0.11 11.88 -9.59
CA TRP A 129 0.04 13.03 -8.72
C TRP A 129 1.50 13.41 -8.49
N ASP A 130 1.74 14.69 -8.22
CA ASP A 130 3.07 15.22 -7.92
C ASP A 130 3.54 14.86 -6.51
N PHE A 131 2.60 14.66 -5.58
CA PHE A 131 2.85 14.31 -4.18
C PHE A 131 1.98 13.13 -3.73
N ALA A 132 2.46 12.44 -2.70
CA ALA A 132 1.72 11.39 -2.00
C ALA A 132 1.24 11.96 -0.65
N PRO A 133 0.15 11.45 -0.06
CA PRO A 133 -0.18 11.79 1.32
C PRO A 133 0.98 11.43 2.24
N GLY A 134 1.31 12.35 3.15
CA GLY A 134 2.38 12.19 4.13
C GLY A 134 1.86 11.69 5.49
N GLU A 135 2.71 11.89 6.50
CA GLU A 135 2.45 11.57 7.91
C GLU A 135 1.61 12.69 8.56
N ALA A 136 0.39 12.89 8.06
CA ALA A 136 -0.54 13.90 8.56
C ALA A 136 -1.99 13.46 8.34
N GLY A 137 -2.88 14.01 9.15
CA GLY A 137 -4.31 13.76 9.12
C GLY A 137 -4.70 12.40 9.69
N VAL A 138 -6.00 12.16 9.66
CA VAL A 138 -6.59 10.89 10.08
C VAL A 138 -6.70 9.94 8.89
N TRP A 139 -6.02 8.81 8.98
CA TRP A 139 -6.08 7.74 7.99
C TRP A 139 -7.10 6.69 8.40
N LEU A 140 -8.13 6.51 7.58
CA LEU A 140 -8.99 5.33 7.61
C LEU A 140 -8.43 4.29 6.64
N VAL A 141 -8.23 3.07 7.10
CA VAL A 141 -7.65 1.99 6.30
C VAL A 141 -8.57 0.78 6.23
N MET A 142 -8.57 0.13 5.08
CA MET A 142 -9.26 -1.13 4.85
C MET A 142 -8.23 -2.26 4.77
N LEU A 143 -8.43 -3.29 5.57
CA LEU A 143 -7.52 -4.42 5.76
C LEU A 143 -8.17 -5.71 5.26
N ALA A 144 -7.44 -6.47 4.45
CA ALA A 144 -7.81 -7.81 4.01
C ALA A 144 -6.97 -8.86 4.76
N PRO A 145 -7.55 -9.58 5.74
CA PRO A 145 -6.84 -10.65 6.44
C PRO A 145 -6.46 -11.79 5.49
N MET A 146 -5.24 -12.33 5.66
CA MET A 146 -4.74 -13.50 4.92
C MET A 146 -4.25 -14.61 5.85
N SER A 147 -3.92 -14.25 7.09
CA SER A 147 -3.53 -15.17 8.15
C SER A 147 -3.96 -14.59 9.48
N ALA A 148 -4.28 -15.46 10.43
CA ALA A 148 -4.53 -15.05 11.80
C ALA A 148 -4.00 -16.11 12.77
N SER A 149 -3.53 -15.68 13.93
CA SER A 149 -3.07 -16.55 15.00
C SER A 149 -3.37 -15.92 16.35
N GLY A 150 -3.99 -16.68 17.23
CA GLY A 150 -4.25 -16.27 18.61
C GLY A 150 -4.61 -17.45 19.49
N GLY A 151 -4.64 -17.22 20.80
CA GLY A 151 -5.04 -18.21 21.80
C GLY A 151 -6.52 -18.08 22.18
N GLU A 152 -6.91 -18.81 23.22
CA GLU A 152 -8.25 -18.73 23.82
C GLU A 152 -8.49 -17.38 24.53
N ASP A 153 -7.41 -16.76 25.03
CA ASP A 153 -7.43 -15.49 25.75
C ASP A 153 -6.74 -14.38 24.96
N GLY A 154 -7.38 -13.21 24.88
CA GLY A 154 -6.79 -11.97 24.34
C GLY A 154 -6.98 -11.76 22.83
N PRO A 155 -6.43 -10.66 22.30
CA PRO A 155 -6.55 -10.33 20.88
C PRO A 155 -5.75 -11.30 20.01
N TRP A 156 -6.24 -11.56 18.80
CA TRP A 156 -5.56 -12.32 17.76
C TRP A 156 -4.63 -11.42 16.97
N PHE A 157 -3.50 -11.99 16.53
CA PHE A 157 -2.59 -11.36 15.59
C PHE A 157 -2.99 -11.72 14.17
N TYR A 158 -3.16 -10.72 13.33
CA TYR A 158 -3.52 -10.85 11.94
C TYR A 158 -2.39 -10.39 11.04
N GLY A 159 -2.23 -11.08 9.91
CA GLY A 159 -1.37 -10.69 8.81
C GLY A 159 -2.20 -10.59 7.54
N GLY A 160 -1.97 -9.55 6.75
CA GLY A 160 -2.82 -9.29 5.59
C GLY A 160 -2.33 -8.16 4.70
N ARG A 161 -3.27 -7.55 3.99
CA ARG A 161 -3.01 -6.44 3.06
C ARG A 161 -3.79 -5.18 3.45
N LEU A 162 -3.17 -4.02 3.32
CA LEU A 162 -3.90 -2.74 3.28
C LEU A 162 -4.44 -2.54 1.87
N VAL A 163 -5.74 -2.75 1.68
CA VAL A 163 -6.38 -2.80 0.35
C VAL A 163 -7.05 -1.49 -0.05
N GLY A 164 -7.16 -0.54 0.86
CA GLY A 164 -7.61 0.81 0.58
C GLY A 164 -7.37 1.74 1.76
N PHE A 165 -7.38 3.04 1.48
CA PHE A 165 -7.34 4.08 2.51
C PHE A 165 -8.17 5.30 2.12
N LEU A 166 -8.49 6.11 3.11
CA LEU A 166 -9.03 7.47 2.98
C LEU A 166 -8.34 8.35 4.02
N VAL A 167 -7.96 9.57 3.64
CA VAL A 167 -7.33 10.53 4.57
C VAL A 167 -8.24 11.74 4.76
N VAL A 168 -8.50 12.07 6.03
CA VAL A 168 -9.23 13.25 6.46
C VAL A 168 -8.23 14.23 7.08
N TYR A 169 -8.35 15.50 6.73
CA TYR A 169 -7.51 16.59 7.22
C TYR A 169 -8.34 17.59 7.99
N ASP A 170 -7.71 18.19 8.99
CA ASP A 170 -8.02 19.50 9.54
C ASP A 170 -7.19 20.51 8.75
N ARG A 171 -7.83 21.30 7.86
CA ARG A 171 -7.11 22.20 6.96
C ARG A 171 -6.98 23.62 7.48
N ASP A 172 -7.84 24.03 8.39
CA ASP A 172 -7.78 25.36 9.02
C ASP A 172 -7.12 25.35 10.40
N GLU A 173 -6.66 24.18 10.85
CA GLU A 173 -5.93 23.94 12.10
C GLU A 173 -6.76 24.29 13.34
N ASP A 174 -8.09 24.13 13.26
CA ASP A 174 -9.02 24.43 14.36
C ASP A 174 -9.28 23.23 15.30
N GLY A 175 -8.71 22.08 14.98
CA GLY A 175 -8.85 20.81 15.68
C GLY A 175 -10.02 19.95 15.16
N ILE A 176 -10.72 20.36 14.10
CA ILE A 176 -11.86 19.65 13.53
C ILE A 176 -11.50 19.09 12.15
N TYR A 177 -11.36 17.77 12.07
CA TYR A 177 -11.23 17.08 10.78
C TYR A 177 -12.51 17.22 9.92
N GLU A 178 -12.41 17.92 8.80
CA GLU A 178 -13.54 18.36 7.97
C GLU A 178 -13.34 18.13 6.46
N SER A 179 -12.10 17.89 6.02
CA SER A 179 -11.74 17.76 4.59
C SER A 179 -11.25 16.37 4.21
N ILE A 180 -11.87 15.74 3.21
CA ILE A 180 -11.33 14.50 2.62
C ILE A 180 -10.35 14.86 1.50
N GLY A 181 -9.06 14.63 1.73
CA GLY A 181 -8.02 14.92 0.73
C GLY A 181 -7.71 13.75 -0.21
N HIS A 182 -7.77 12.52 0.29
CA HIS A 182 -7.33 11.36 -0.48
C HIS A 182 -8.20 10.14 -0.27
N ILE A 183 -8.40 9.36 -1.33
CA ILE A 183 -9.08 8.07 -1.28
C ILE A 183 -8.48 7.12 -2.32
N TRP A 184 -8.19 5.89 -1.89
CA TRP A 184 -7.57 4.91 -2.75
C TRP A 184 -8.06 3.49 -2.45
N THR A 185 -8.03 2.64 -3.46
CA THR A 185 -8.28 1.20 -3.36
C THR A 185 -7.35 0.47 -4.32
N ALA A 186 -6.65 -0.53 -3.81
CA ALA A 186 -5.77 -1.39 -4.58
C ALA A 186 -6.53 -2.02 -5.76
N THR A 187 -5.88 -2.10 -6.93
CA THR A 187 -6.56 -2.37 -8.20
C THR A 187 -7.35 -3.68 -8.20
N ALA A 188 -6.79 -4.77 -7.66
CA ALA A 188 -7.44 -6.07 -7.59
C ALA A 188 -8.68 -6.11 -6.65
N TRP A 189 -8.82 -5.09 -5.80
CA TRP A 189 -9.86 -4.94 -4.80
C TRP A 189 -10.93 -3.91 -5.16
N GLN A 190 -10.77 -3.24 -6.30
CA GLN A 190 -11.76 -2.28 -6.80
C GLN A 190 -13.11 -2.94 -7.08
N ARG A 191 -14.17 -2.13 -7.07
CA ARG A 191 -15.57 -2.56 -7.27
C ARG A 191 -16.14 -3.51 -6.20
N ARG A 192 -15.45 -3.67 -5.06
CA ARG A 192 -15.93 -4.42 -3.88
C ARG A 192 -16.55 -3.53 -2.80
N GLY A 193 -16.81 -2.25 -3.10
CA GLY A 193 -17.43 -1.31 -2.18
C GLY A 193 -16.51 -0.74 -1.08
N ILE A 194 -15.19 -0.99 -1.14
CA ILE A 194 -14.20 -0.51 -0.17
C ILE A 194 -14.23 1.01 0.00
N ALA A 195 -14.05 1.75 -1.11
CA ALA A 195 -14.06 3.21 -1.10
C ALA A 195 -15.37 3.79 -0.54
N ARG A 196 -16.51 3.15 -0.85
CA ARG A 196 -17.82 3.54 -0.30
C ARG A 196 -17.89 3.32 1.21
N ARG A 197 -17.38 2.20 1.71
CA ARG A 197 -17.33 1.91 3.15
C ARG A 197 -16.45 2.92 3.88
N LEU A 198 -15.25 3.21 3.35
CA LEU A 198 -14.34 4.21 3.90
C LEU A 198 -14.97 5.61 3.94
N LEU A 199 -15.64 6.03 2.86
CA LEU A 199 -16.33 7.31 2.80
C LEU A 199 -17.50 7.40 3.79
N ALA A 200 -18.27 6.32 3.92
CA ALA A 200 -19.37 6.26 4.89
C ALA A 200 -18.85 6.35 6.33
N GLU A 201 -17.75 5.64 6.63
CA GLU A 201 -17.12 5.72 7.95
C GLU A 201 -16.64 7.14 8.25
N ALA A 202 -15.93 7.77 7.31
CA ALA A 202 -15.45 9.15 7.46
C ALA A 202 -16.60 10.10 7.79
N ARG A 203 -17.70 10.03 7.03
CA ARG A 203 -18.90 10.85 7.25
C ARG A 203 -19.63 10.54 8.57
N SER A 204 -19.50 9.34 9.10
CA SER A 204 -20.10 9.00 10.40
C SER A 204 -19.27 9.47 11.60
N ARG A 205 -17.95 9.63 11.44
CA ARG A 205 -17.03 10.01 12.52
C ARG A 205 -16.72 11.50 12.54
N PHE A 206 -16.61 12.10 11.36
CA PHE A 206 -16.13 13.45 11.17
C PHE A 206 -17.20 14.32 10.53
N THR A 207 -17.16 15.62 10.80
CA THR A 207 -18.06 16.59 10.17
C THR A 207 -17.52 16.95 8.80
N ILE A 208 -17.55 15.99 7.87
CA ILE A 208 -17.01 16.19 6.53
C ILE A 208 -17.83 17.25 5.80
N THR A 209 -17.23 18.41 5.56
CA THR A 209 -17.82 19.51 4.81
C THR A 209 -17.22 19.64 3.41
N THR A 210 -15.98 19.17 3.23
CA THR A 210 -15.19 19.40 2.02
C THR A 210 -14.60 18.10 1.48
N ILE A 211 -14.53 17.98 0.15
CA ILE A 211 -13.76 16.95 -0.56
C ILE A 211 -12.82 17.70 -1.50
N GLU A 212 -11.52 17.46 -1.37
CA GLU A 212 -10.51 18.23 -2.09
C GLU A 212 -10.49 17.91 -3.59
N GLU A 213 -10.33 18.95 -4.39
CA GLU A 213 -10.16 18.86 -5.84
C GLU A 213 -8.66 18.93 -6.21
N PRO A 214 -8.23 18.37 -7.35
CA PRO A 214 -9.04 17.76 -8.41
C PRO A 214 -9.42 16.29 -8.16
N LEU A 215 -10.63 15.92 -8.61
CA LEU A 215 -11.08 14.53 -8.56
C LEU A 215 -10.63 13.75 -9.78
N THR A 216 -10.20 12.50 -9.57
CA THR A 216 -10.08 11.54 -10.67
C THR A 216 -11.47 11.18 -11.22
N SER A 217 -11.55 10.69 -12.46
CA SER A 217 -12.84 10.26 -13.04
C SER A 217 -13.53 9.17 -12.20
N ALA A 218 -12.75 8.29 -11.58
CA ALA A 218 -13.26 7.26 -10.67
C ALA A 218 -13.79 7.87 -9.35
N GLY A 219 -13.07 8.85 -8.78
CA GLY A 219 -13.52 9.59 -7.60
C GLY A 219 -14.83 10.33 -7.84
N ALA A 220 -14.93 11.07 -8.95
CA ALA A 220 -16.17 11.76 -9.32
C ALA A 220 -17.35 10.79 -9.53
N ALA A 221 -17.09 9.60 -10.09
CA ALA A 221 -18.12 8.56 -10.25
C ALA A 221 -18.56 7.94 -8.92
N LEU A 222 -17.64 7.80 -7.94
CA LEU A 222 -17.95 7.35 -6.59
C LEU A 222 -18.90 8.33 -5.89
N LEU A 223 -18.55 9.62 -5.88
CA LEU A 223 -19.32 10.64 -5.16
C LEU A 223 -20.74 10.82 -5.70
N LYS A 224 -20.95 10.64 -7.01
CA LYS A 224 -22.30 10.67 -7.61
C LYS A 224 -23.21 9.53 -7.14
N ARG A 225 -22.65 8.47 -6.56
CA ARG A 225 -23.37 7.26 -6.12
C ARG A 225 -23.47 7.15 -4.59
N CYS A 226 -22.91 8.10 -3.84
CA CYS A 226 -22.78 8.08 -2.38
C CYS A 226 -23.42 9.31 -1.75
#